data_AF-A0A9Q3CQ93-F1
#
_entry.id   AF-A0A9Q3CQ93-F1
#
_cell.length_a   1.000
_cell.length_b   1.000
_cell.length_c   1.000
_cell.angle_alpha   90.00
_cell.angle_beta   90.00
_cell.angle_gamma   90.00
#
_symmetry.space_group_name_H-M   'P 1'
#
loop_
_entity.id
_entity.type
_entity.pdbx_description
1 polymer ?
#
loop_
_entity_poly.entity_id
_entity_poly.type
_entity_poly.pdbx_seq_one_letter_code
_entity_poly.pdbx_strand_id
1 'polypeptide(L)'
;MKEIHGRRNWPWWKGQIIQKYSNGTWIWQKTMSFEDDKYSVDKDPYEWCLRQSKRLKDIDPQMNTQMRNHKLLTQMPGELEHAVKCRCN
;
A
#
# COMPACT_ATOMS: atom_id res chain seq x y z
N MET A 1 -0.76 -42.17 12.23
CA MET A 1 0.05 -41.05 12.74
C MET A 1 -0.88 -39.88 13.01
N LYS A 2 -1.08 -39.48 14.27
CA LYS A 2 -1.83 -38.25 14.58
C LYS A 2 -0.88 -37.08 14.32
N GLU A 3 -1.17 -36.29 13.29
CA GLU A 3 -0.39 -35.10 12.98
C GLU A 3 -0.35 -34.19 14.21
N ILE A 4 0.87 -33.80 14.58
CA ILE A 4 1.14 -32.91 15.69
C ILE A 4 0.63 -31.53 15.27
N HIS A 5 -0.66 -31.25 15.50
CA HIS A 5 -1.27 -29.93 15.34
C HIS A 5 -0.78 -28.93 16.40
N GLY A 6 0.49 -29.01 16.79
CA GLY A 6 1.07 -28.32 17.92
C GLY A 6 2.12 -27.31 17.49
N ARG A 7 1.72 -26.02 17.52
CA ARG A 7 2.54 -24.80 17.44
C ARG A 7 3.02 -24.38 16.05
N ARG A 8 2.08 -24.15 15.13
CA ARG A 8 2.32 -23.17 14.05
C ARG A 8 2.51 -21.79 14.68
N ASN A 9 3.53 -21.06 14.25
CA ASN A 9 3.82 -19.71 14.75
C ASN A 9 2.75 -18.71 14.28
N TRP A 10 2.63 -17.57 14.98
CA TRP A 10 1.65 -16.53 14.65
C TRP A 10 1.74 -16.03 13.20
N PRO A 11 2.94 -15.80 12.60
CA PRO A 11 3.05 -15.43 11.20
C PRO A 11 2.36 -16.41 10.24
N TRP A 12 2.47 -17.71 10.50
CA TRP A 12 1.81 -18.74 9.70
C TRP A 12 0.28 -18.65 9.81
N TRP A 13 -0.25 -18.54 11.03
CA TRP A 13 -1.70 -18.40 11.24
C TRP A 13 -2.25 -17.13 10.60
N LYS A 14 -1.52 -16.01 10.74
CA LYS A 14 -1.86 -14.76 10.06
C LYS A 14 -1.90 -14.95 8.55
N GLY A 15 -0.92 -15.67 7.98
CA GLY A 15 -0.90 -16.01 6.55
C GLY A 15 -2.10 -16.83 6.10
N GLN A 16 -2.53 -17.82 6.89
CA GLN A 16 -3.71 -18.64 6.57
C GLN A 16 -5.04 -17.86 6.69
N ILE A 17 -5.14 -16.99 7.70
CA ILE A 17 -6.31 -16.10 7.86
C ILE A 17 -6.38 -15.14 6.67
N ILE A 18 -5.26 -14.52 6.30
CA ILE A 18 -5.18 -13.69 5.10
C ILE A 18 -5.56 -14.53 3.89
N GLN A 19 -4.93 -15.67 3.61
CA GLN A 19 -5.26 -16.48 2.44
C GLN A 19 -6.74 -16.88 2.35
N LYS A 20 -7.37 -17.20 3.48
CA LYS A 20 -8.76 -17.66 3.53
C LYS A 20 -9.78 -16.51 3.46
N TYR A 21 -9.44 -15.34 4.00
CA TYR A 21 -10.36 -14.21 4.18
C TYR A 21 -9.93 -12.92 3.47
N SER A 22 -8.76 -12.90 2.81
CA SER A 22 -8.32 -11.81 1.95
C SER A 22 -9.24 -11.82 0.76
N ASN A 23 -10.23 -10.94 0.81
CA ASN A 23 -11.17 -10.82 -0.27
C ASN A 23 -10.49 -10.04 -1.40
N GLY A 24 -10.38 -10.63 -2.58
CA GLY A 24 -9.91 -9.91 -3.77
C GLY A 24 -10.70 -8.62 -4.01
N THR A 25 -11.99 -8.60 -3.62
CA THR A 25 -12.82 -7.39 -3.61
C THR A 25 -12.30 -6.31 -2.66
N TRP A 26 -11.77 -6.66 -1.49
CA TRP A 26 -11.20 -5.69 -0.55
C TRP A 26 -9.92 -5.07 -1.10
N ILE A 27 -9.04 -5.89 -1.68
CA ILE A 27 -7.82 -5.38 -2.35
C ILE A 27 -8.22 -4.45 -3.50
N TRP A 28 -9.19 -4.85 -4.32
CA TRP A 28 -9.72 -4.01 -5.40
C TRP A 28 -10.27 -2.68 -4.88
N GLN A 29 -11.08 -2.69 -3.80
CA GLN A 29 -11.58 -1.46 -3.17
C GLN A 29 -10.46 -0.56 -2.65
N LYS A 30 -9.39 -1.13 -2.08
CA LYS A 30 -8.20 -0.38 -1.65
C LYS A 30 -7.45 0.23 -2.83
N THR A 31 -7.31 -0.50 -3.93
CA THR A 31 -6.71 -0.01 -5.17
C THR A 31 -7.52 1.16 -5.74
N MET A 32 -8.84 1.02 -5.85
CA MET A 32 -9.72 2.11 -6.29
C MET A 32 -9.61 3.33 -5.37
N SER A 33 -9.61 3.12 -4.05
CA SER A 33 -9.43 4.21 -3.07
C SER A 33 -8.09 4.93 -3.21
N PHE A 34 -7.04 4.22 -3.63
CA PHE A 34 -5.73 4.78 -3.89
C PHE A 34 -5.70 5.60 -5.18
N GLU A 35 -6.33 5.09 -6.25
CA GLU A 35 -6.35 5.75 -7.57
C GLU A 35 -7.25 6.99 -7.64
N ASP A 36 -8.32 7.01 -6.85
CA ASP A 36 -9.26 8.14 -6.79
C ASP A 36 -8.74 9.31 -5.93
N ASP A 37 -7.95 9.02 -4.90
CA ASP A 37 -7.47 10.03 -3.92
C ASP A 37 -6.16 10.69 -4.35
N LYS A 38 -6.19 11.36 -5.51
CA LYS A 38 -5.05 12.16 -6.02
C LYS A 38 -4.67 13.29 -5.07
N TYR A 39 -3.39 13.66 -5.07
CA TYR A 39 -2.92 14.78 -4.27
C TYR A 39 -3.44 16.11 -4.82
N SER A 40 -3.80 17.02 -3.92
CA SER A 40 -4.23 18.38 -4.21
C SER A 40 -3.62 19.33 -3.17
N VAL A 41 -3.38 20.59 -3.55
CA VAL A 41 -2.61 21.56 -2.74
C VAL A 41 -3.33 21.92 -1.43
N ASP A 42 -4.64 21.73 -1.41
CA ASP A 42 -5.56 21.86 -0.28
C ASP A 42 -5.43 20.75 0.77
N LYS A 43 -4.71 19.66 0.49
CA LYS A 43 -4.49 18.56 1.44
C LYS A 43 -3.17 18.75 2.20
N ASP A 44 -3.14 18.37 3.47
CA ASP A 44 -1.89 18.27 4.21
C ASP A 44 -0.98 17.18 3.57
N PRO A 45 0.24 17.54 3.14
CA PRO A 45 1.12 16.61 2.42
C PRO A 45 1.53 15.40 3.26
N TYR A 46 1.75 15.60 4.57
CA TYR A 46 2.21 14.54 5.46
C TYR A 46 1.11 13.50 5.68
N GLU A 47 -0.08 13.97 6.06
CA GLU A 47 -1.25 13.12 6.28
C GLU A 47 -1.65 12.37 5.01
N TRP A 48 -1.63 13.04 3.86
CA TRP A 48 -1.95 12.38 2.59
C TRP A 48 -0.92 11.30 2.24
N CYS A 49 0.37 11.60 2.36
CA CYS A 49 1.44 10.61 2.11
C CYS A 49 1.32 9.41 3.05
N LEU A 50 1.05 9.63 4.33
CA LEU A 50 0.91 8.58 5.33
C LEU A 50 -0.29 7.68 5.03
N ARG A 51 -1.42 8.28 4.64
CA ARG A 51 -2.64 7.56 4.24
C ARG A 51 -2.43 6.73 2.98
N GLN A 52 -1.85 7.28 1.91
CA GLN A 52 -1.57 6.54 0.69
C GLN A 52 -0.52 5.45 0.90
N SER A 53 0.53 5.73 1.67
CA SER A 53 1.56 4.74 2.03
C SER A 53 0.96 3.53 2.75
N LYS A 54 -0.02 3.76 3.64
CA LYS A 54 -0.77 2.67 4.29
C LYS A 54 -1.59 1.86 3.29
N ARG A 55 -2.32 2.52 2.37
CA ARG A 55 -3.08 1.82 1.32
C ARG A 55 -2.18 0.97 0.42
N LEU A 56 -1.01 1.47 0.06
CA LEU A 56 -0.04 0.71 -0.74
C LEU A 56 0.50 -0.52 -0.01
N LYS A 57 0.75 -0.42 1.31
CA LYS A 57 1.13 -1.57 2.15
C LYS A 57 -0.01 -2.60 2.29
N ASP A 58 -1.26 -2.12 2.31
CA ASP A 58 -2.44 -2.97 2.37
C ASP A 58 -2.65 -3.74 1.04
N ILE A 59 -2.39 -3.09 -0.10
CA ILE A 59 -2.52 -3.68 -1.45
C ILE A 59 -1.39 -4.67 -1.74
N ASP A 60 -0.15 -4.27 -1.46
CA ASP A 60 1.03 -5.11 -1.65
C ASP A 60 1.99 -4.97 -0.46
N PRO A 61 1.92 -5.91 0.51
CA PRO A 61 2.76 -5.91 1.68
C PRO A 61 4.26 -6.09 1.37
N GLN A 62 4.62 -6.60 0.19
CA GLN A 62 6.01 -6.84 -0.21
C GLN A 62 6.60 -5.65 -0.99
N MET A 63 5.83 -4.58 -1.19
CA MET A 63 6.27 -3.40 -1.91
C MET A 63 7.47 -2.73 -1.23
N ASN A 64 8.58 -2.63 -1.97
CA ASN A 64 9.77 -1.91 -1.52
C ASN A 64 9.52 -0.39 -1.45
N THR A 65 10.41 0.33 -0.77
CA THR A 65 10.25 1.78 -0.53
C THR A 65 10.30 2.58 -1.83
N GLN A 66 11.16 2.21 -2.77
CA GLN A 66 11.31 2.89 -4.06
C GLN A 66 10.04 2.79 -4.90
N MET A 67 9.44 1.61 -4.98
CA MET A 67 8.21 1.34 -5.73
C MET A 67 7.02 2.05 -5.09
N ARG A 68 6.96 2.08 -3.76
CA ARG A 68 5.98 2.89 -3.02
C ARG A 68 6.12 4.37 -3.34
N ASN A 69 7.33 4.92 -3.29
CA ASN A 69 7.57 6.33 -3.60
C ASN A 69 7.19 6.66 -5.05
N HIS A 70 7.55 5.79 -6.00
CA HIS A 70 7.14 5.95 -7.40
C HIS A 70 5.61 6.00 -7.53
N LYS A 71 4.88 5.07 -6.90
CA LYS A 71 3.42 5.08 -6.93
C LYS A 71 2.81 6.33 -6.29
N LEU A 72 3.39 6.84 -5.20
CA LEU A 72 2.95 8.10 -4.60
C LEU A 72 3.12 9.28 -5.55
N LEU A 73 4.27 9.35 -6.24
CA LEU A 73 4.54 10.40 -7.23
C LEU A 73 3.53 10.36 -8.39
N THR A 74 3.13 9.18 -8.86
CA THR A 74 2.10 9.08 -9.92
C THR A 74 0.72 9.57 -9.51
N GLN A 75 0.46 9.74 -8.21
CA GLN A 75 -0.80 10.29 -7.69
C GLN A 75 -0.73 11.81 -7.48
N MET A 76 0.40 12.44 -7.80
CA MET A 76 0.58 13.88 -7.74
C MET A 76 0.27 14.54 -9.09
N PRO A 77 -0.11 15.82 -9.12
CA PRO A 77 -0.20 16.59 -10.36
C PRO A 77 1.15 16.59 -11.10
N GLY A 78 1.12 16.55 -12.43
CA GLY A 78 2.34 16.42 -13.25
C GLY A 78 3.39 17.51 -13.01
N GLU A 79 2.97 18.72 -12.66
CA GLU A 79 3.89 19.81 -12.29
C GLU A 79 4.66 19.50 -11.00
N LEU A 80 3.98 18.94 -10.00
CA LEU A 80 4.59 18.56 -8.73
C LEU A 80 5.51 17.34 -8.90
N GLU A 81 5.07 16.34 -9.68
CA GLU A 81 5.91 15.19 -10.03
C GLU A 81 7.21 15.63 -10.71
N HIS A 82 7.10 16.54 -11.69
CA HIS A 82 8.26 17.10 -12.39
C HIS A 82 9.18 17.88 -11.45
N ALA A 83 8.62 18.75 -10.61
CA ALA A 83 9.39 19.55 -9.66
C ALA A 83 10.16 18.69 -8.65
N VAL A 84 9.58 17.57 -8.20
CA VAL A 84 10.26 16.62 -7.30
C VAL A 84 11.39 15.90 -8.03
N LYS A 85 11.14 15.36 -9.24
CA LYS A 85 12.17 14.67 -10.03
C LYS A 85 13.37 15.56 -10.34
N CYS A 86 13.16 16.82 -10.67
CA CYS A 86 14.24 17.77 -10.97
C CYS A 86 15.11 18.14 -9.76
N ARG A 87 14.62 17.97 -8.52
CA ARG A 87 15.37 18.32 -7.29
C ARG A 87 16.01 17.11 -6.62
N CYS A 88 15.61 15.90 -6.99
CA CYS A 88 16.17 14.65 -6.48
C CYS A 88 17.28 14.07 -7.37
N ASN A 89 17.50 14.64 -8.56
CA ASN A 89 18.67 14.41 -9.41
C ASN A 89 19.74 15.46 -9.12
#